data_AF-A0A9N9BG62-F1
#
_entry.id   AF-A0A9N9BG62-F1
#
_cell.length_a   1.000
_cell.length_b   1.000
_cell.length_c   1.000
_cell.angle_alpha   90.00
_cell.angle_beta   90.00
_cell.angle_gamma   90.00
#
_symmetry.space_group_name_H-M   'P 1'
#
loop_
_entity.id
_entity.type
_entity.pdbx_description
1 polymer ?
#
loop_
_entity_poly.entity_id
_entity_poly.type
_entity_poly.pdbx_seq_one_letter_code
_entity_poly.pdbx_strand_id
1 'polypeptide(L)'
;MEDYSQDVIVSTEKGYLVRIIIKISYLSGPPQPEFPDNCKFKWLAWRLGSRPKDYILLDNHKGKEEFFTWVSLSETKKLFFFMAYQKFVSKMFDEMEQAVKTKTRSIQPKNVVITNNVEVIYQALNKPRLDLYSYLVAKQPNSVAELSNLLKREPAEVVEDLNMLVDLGIVRLTAESKPIALYEKVVIEFPALIGKEPVDRQPVAV
;
A
#
# COMPACT_ATOMS: atom_id res chain seq x y z
N MET A 1 -6.87 23.17 19.59
CA MET A 1 -7.19 21.78 19.20
C MET A 1 -6.91 21.73 17.71
N GLU A 2 -5.96 20.92 17.27
CA GLU A 2 -5.48 20.95 15.88
C GLU A 2 -6.43 20.20 14.96
N ASP A 3 -6.66 20.76 13.77
CA ASP A 3 -7.35 20.09 12.69
C ASP A 3 -6.57 18.84 12.26
N TYR A 4 -7.27 17.72 12.13
CA TYR A 4 -6.69 16.45 11.72
C TYR A 4 -7.01 16.17 10.25
N SER A 5 -5.98 15.89 9.46
CA SER A 5 -6.12 15.46 8.08
C SER A 5 -5.26 14.24 7.82
N GLN A 6 -5.87 13.21 7.22
CA GLN A 6 -5.20 12.03 6.72
C GLN A 6 -5.53 11.87 5.24
N ASP A 7 -4.52 11.64 4.41
CA ASP A 7 -4.65 11.35 2.99
C ASP A 7 -3.74 10.15 2.72
N VAL A 8 -4.34 9.01 2.43
CA VAL A 8 -3.63 7.75 2.24
C VAL A 8 -4.10 7.07 0.97
N ILE A 9 -3.17 6.40 0.29
CA ILE A 9 -3.47 5.50 -0.80
C ILE A 9 -3.23 4.09 -0.27
N VAL A 10 -4.23 3.23 -0.41
CA VAL A 10 -4.16 1.82 0.00
C VAL A 10 -4.33 0.93 -1.21
N SER A 11 -3.52 -0.12 -1.29
CA SER A 11 -3.69 -1.20 -2.27
C SER A 11 -4.69 -2.21 -1.74
N THR A 12 -5.63 -2.61 -2.59
CA THR A 12 -6.56 -3.71 -2.30
C THR A 12 -5.94 -5.04 -2.73
N GLU A 13 -6.39 -6.16 -2.15
CA GLU A 13 -5.96 -7.51 -2.57
C GLU A 13 -6.25 -7.80 -4.06
N LYS A 14 -7.20 -7.08 -4.65
CA LYS A 14 -7.55 -7.18 -6.08
C LYS A 14 -6.69 -6.28 -6.97
N GLY A 15 -5.64 -5.65 -6.43
CA GLY A 15 -4.71 -4.79 -7.16
C GLY A 15 -5.22 -3.37 -7.43
N TYR A 16 -6.39 -2.99 -6.93
CA TYR A 16 -6.86 -1.61 -7.04
C TYR A 16 -6.13 -0.70 -6.05
N LEU A 17 -5.86 0.54 -6.47
CA LEU A 17 -5.47 1.59 -5.56
C LEU A 17 -6.71 2.38 -5.15
N VAL A 18 -6.93 2.54 -3.86
CA VAL A 18 -8.01 3.35 -3.28
C VAL A 18 -7.40 4.49 -2.53
N ARG A 19 -7.80 5.72 -2.85
CA ARG A 19 -7.41 6.90 -2.10
C ARG A 19 -8.47 7.20 -1.06
N ILE A 20 -8.03 7.42 0.18
CA ILE A 20 -8.85 7.71 1.33
C ILE A 20 -8.40 9.04 1.91
N ILE A 21 -9.31 9.99 1.99
CA ILE A 21 -9.12 11.29 2.62
C ILE A 21 -10.04 11.36 3.83
N ILE A 22 -9.48 11.70 4.99
CA ILE A 22 -10.20 11.93 6.24
C ILE A 22 -9.83 13.32 6.72
N LYS A 23 -10.79 14.24 6.73
CA LYS A 23 -10.65 15.56 7.33
C LYS A 23 -11.53 15.67 8.56
N ILE A 24 -10.97 16.21 9.64
CA ILE A 24 -11.64 16.50 10.89
C ILE A 24 -11.20 17.90 11.32
N SER A 25 -12.16 18.78 11.54
CA SER A 25 -11.94 20.10 12.11
C SER A 25 -12.70 20.22 13.42
N TYR A 26 -12.03 20.74 14.44
CA TYR A 26 -12.62 20.96 15.76
C TYR A 26 -13.12 22.39 15.85
N LEU A 27 -14.44 22.55 15.97
CA LEU A 27 -15.09 23.84 16.04
C LEU A 27 -14.94 24.41 17.46
N SER A 28 -14.54 25.67 17.54
CA SER A 28 -14.62 26.46 18.76
C SER A 28 -16.05 27.01 18.91
N GLY A 29 -16.61 26.93 20.12
CA GLY A 29 -17.93 27.46 20.44
C GLY A 29 -18.92 26.42 20.99
N PRO A 30 -20.19 26.81 21.15
CA PRO A 30 -21.21 25.94 21.72
C PRO A 30 -21.51 24.75 20.80
N PRO A 31 -21.84 23.57 21.36
CA PRO A 31 -22.25 22.39 20.60
C PRO A 31 -23.36 22.69 19.60
N GLN A 32 -23.14 22.28 18.35
CA GLN A 32 -24.15 22.38 17.30
C GLN A 32 -24.70 20.98 16.99
N PRO A 33 -26.02 20.80 16.82
CA PRO A 33 -26.60 19.50 16.49
C PRO A 33 -26.02 18.87 15.20
N GLU A 34 -25.57 19.71 14.27
CA GLU A 34 -24.92 19.31 13.01
C GLU A 34 -23.48 18.83 13.20
N PHE A 35 -22.81 19.30 14.26
CA PHE A 35 -21.42 18.96 14.58
C PHE A 35 -21.33 18.39 16.01
N PRO A 36 -21.82 17.15 16.22
CA PRO A 36 -21.63 16.46 17.49
C PRO A 36 -20.16 16.43 17.89
N ASP A 37 -19.89 16.53 19.19
CA ASP A 37 -18.53 16.66 19.75
C ASP A 37 -17.74 17.87 19.21
N ASN A 38 -18.44 18.91 18.70
CA ASN A 38 -17.83 20.04 17.98
C ASN A 38 -16.95 19.60 16.81
N CYS A 39 -17.26 18.46 16.20
CA CYS A 39 -16.45 17.85 15.17
C CYS A 39 -17.13 18.04 13.81
N LYS A 40 -16.50 18.80 12.92
CA LYS A 40 -16.84 18.81 11.50
C LYS A 40 -15.94 17.80 10.80
N PHE A 41 -16.50 16.91 9.99
CA PHE A 41 -15.70 15.93 9.27
C PHE A 41 -16.14 15.76 7.82
N LYS A 42 -15.17 15.37 6.99
CA LYS A 42 -15.39 15.01 5.60
C LYS A 42 -14.47 13.89 5.20
N TRP A 43 -15.04 12.72 4.93
CA TRP A 43 -14.31 11.52 4.61
C TRP A 43 -14.71 11.00 3.24
N LEU A 44 -13.71 10.74 2.41
CA LEU A 44 -13.89 10.42 1.01
C LEU A 44 -13.00 9.23 0.65
N ALA A 45 -13.57 8.21 0.03
CA ALA A 45 -12.83 7.07 -0.51
C ALA A 45 -13.21 6.85 -1.98
N TRP A 46 -12.24 6.65 -2.85
CA TRP A 46 -12.50 6.31 -4.25
C TRP A 46 -11.37 5.48 -4.85
N ARG A 47 -11.71 4.68 -5.87
CA ARG A 47 -10.72 3.94 -6.64
C ARG A 47 -9.98 4.87 -7.60
N LEU A 48 -8.65 4.87 -7.57
CA LEU A 48 -7.83 5.60 -8.53
C LEU A 48 -8.02 5.03 -9.94
N GLY A 49 -8.17 5.91 -10.94
CA GLY A 49 -8.46 5.53 -12.32
C GLY A 49 -9.92 5.17 -12.62
N SER A 50 -10.82 5.24 -11.63
CA SER A 50 -12.27 5.03 -11.83
C SER A 50 -13.01 6.32 -12.19
N ARG A 51 -14.23 6.19 -12.73
CA ARG A 51 -15.10 7.34 -13.06
C ARG A 51 -15.47 8.13 -11.78
N PRO A 52 -15.69 9.45 -11.87
CA PRO A 52 -15.94 10.33 -10.70
C PRO A 52 -17.23 10.04 -9.90
N LYS A 53 -18.00 9.00 -10.25
CA LYS A 53 -19.19 8.55 -9.51
C LYS A 53 -18.93 7.34 -8.61
N ASP A 54 -17.72 6.77 -8.64
CA ASP A 54 -17.38 5.57 -7.87
C ASP A 54 -16.61 5.92 -6.59
N TYR A 55 -17.29 6.65 -5.70
CA TYR A 55 -16.74 7.07 -4.41
C TYR A 55 -17.70 6.77 -3.25
N ILE A 56 -17.18 6.85 -2.04
CA ILE A 56 -17.95 6.93 -0.79
C ILE A 56 -17.60 8.26 -0.15
N LEU A 57 -18.62 9.02 0.20
CA LEU A 57 -18.51 10.25 0.95
C LEU A 57 -19.31 10.11 2.23
N LEU A 58 -18.66 10.37 3.36
CA LEU A 58 -19.33 10.65 4.62
C LEU A 58 -18.95 12.06 5.04
N ASP A 59 -19.95 12.93 5.13
CA ASP A 59 -19.82 14.34 5.44
C ASP A 59 -20.97 14.71 6.39
N ASN A 60 -20.68 15.32 7.53
CA ASN A 60 -21.72 15.80 8.44
C ASN A 60 -22.13 17.25 8.20
N HIS A 61 -21.63 17.88 7.14
CA HIS A 61 -22.12 19.17 6.70
C HIS A 61 -23.42 19.02 5.91
N LYS A 62 -24.42 19.88 6.18
CA LYS A 62 -25.67 19.91 5.43
C LYS A 62 -25.40 20.10 3.93
N GLY A 63 -25.83 19.11 3.15
CA GLY A 63 -25.84 19.19 1.70
C GLY A 63 -25.35 17.92 1.00
N LYS A 64 -26.27 16.94 0.91
CA LYS A 64 -26.28 15.75 0.05
C LYS A 64 -25.81 14.45 0.72
N GLU A 65 -26.78 13.52 0.81
CA GLU A 65 -26.70 12.09 1.12
C GLU A 65 -26.98 11.65 2.58
N GLU A 66 -27.50 10.42 2.68
CA GLU A 66 -28.38 9.90 3.74
C GLU A 66 -27.81 10.00 5.16
N PHE A 67 -28.67 10.45 6.08
CA PHE A 67 -28.37 10.65 7.49
C PHE A 67 -27.89 9.35 8.14
N PHE A 68 -26.60 9.24 8.41
CA PHE A 68 -26.10 8.33 9.41
C PHE A 68 -26.40 8.92 10.80
N THR A 69 -26.79 8.09 11.77
CA THR A 69 -26.95 8.54 13.15
C THR A 69 -25.56 8.66 13.79
N TRP A 70 -25.20 9.87 14.21
CA TRP A 70 -23.94 10.06 14.94
C TRP A 70 -23.99 9.33 16.29
N VAL A 71 -23.00 8.47 16.53
CA VAL A 71 -22.79 7.79 17.81
C VAL A 71 -21.53 8.32 18.50
N SER A 72 -20.41 8.32 17.80
CA SER A 72 -19.14 8.95 18.21
C SER A 72 -18.20 9.05 17.02
N LEU A 73 -17.10 9.79 17.17
CA LEU A 73 -16.03 9.83 16.16
C LEU A 73 -15.47 8.43 15.86
N SER A 74 -15.29 7.59 16.90
CA SER A 74 -14.77 6.24 16.76
C SER A 74 -15.70 5.33 15.97
N GLU A 75 -17.00 5.34 16.31
CA GLU A 75 -18.01 4.52 15.64
C GLU A 75 -18.25 4.99 14.21
N THR A 76 -18.26 6.31 13.98
CA THR A 76 -18.35 6.87 12.62
C THR A 76 -17.16 6.39 11.79
N LYS A 77 -15.95 6.41 12.36
CA LYS A 77 -14.71 5.95 11.70
C LYS A 77 -14.84 4.49 11.27
N LYS A 78 -15.31 3.61 12.15
CA LYS A 78 -15.57 2.20 11.82
C LYS A 78 -16.59 2.05 10.69
N LEU A 79 -17.70 2.78 10.73
CA LEU A 79 -18.74 2.76 9.69
C LEU A 79 -18.18 3.13 8.32
N PHE A 80 -17.40 4.21 8.23
CA PHE A 80 -16.77 4.63 6.96
C PHE A 80 -15.85 3.56 6.39
N PHE A 81 -15.01 2.96 7.23
CA PHE A 81 -14.13 1.88 6.79
C PHE A 81 -14.91 0.64 6.38
N PHE A 82 -16.01 0.33 7.05
CA PHE A 82 -16.91 -0.75 6.64
C PHE A 82 -17.57 -0.46 5.27
N MET A 83 -18.00 0.77 5.02
CA MET A 83 -18.53 1.15 3.70
C MET A 83 -17.44 1.06 2.62
N ALA A 84 -16.24 1.59 2.90
CA ALA A 84 -15.10 1.50 1.99
C ALA A 84 -14.70 0.04 1.72
N TYR A 85 -14.78 -0.82 2.73
CA TYR A 85 -14.62 -2.27 2.62
C TYR A 85 -15.69 -2.86 1.69
N GLN A 86 -16.98 -2.67 1.98
CA GLN A 86 -18.04 -3.30 1.16
C GLN A 86 -17.98 -2.87 -0.30
N LYS A 87 -17.62 -1.60 -0.57
CA LYS A 87 -17.54 -1.08 -1.92
C LYS A 87 -16.24 -1.45 -2.63
N PHE A 88 -15.11 -1.54 -1.90
CA PHE A 88 -13.79 -1.67 -2.52
C PHE A 88 -13.02 -2.97 -2.18
N VAL A 89 -13.18 -3.62 -1.00
CA VAL A 89 -12.38 -4.80 -0.54
C VAL A 89 -13.03 -5.65 0.57
N SER A 90 -12.93 -6.98 0.53
CA SER A 90 -13.50 -7.89 1.55
C SER A 90 -12.57 -8.41 2.68
N LYS A 91 -11.39 -7.84 2.99
CA LYS A 91 -10.56 -8.35 4.13
C LYS A 91 -9.62 -7.37 4.86
N MET A 92 -9.89 -6.07 4.83
CA MET A 92 -8.95 -5.01 5.22
C MET A 92 -8.84 -4.68 6.73
N PHE A 93 -9.59 -5.35 7.62
CA PHE A 93 -9.75 -4.93 9.02
C PHE A 93 -8.64 -5.42 9.98
N ASP A 94 -8.11 -6.63 9.80
CA ASP A 94 -7.15 -7.23 10.74
C ASP A 94 -5.82 -6.46 10.79
N GLU A 95 -5.37 -5.96 9.65
CA GLU A 95 -4.08 -5.27 9.51
C GLU A 95 -4.18 -3.79 9.94
N MET A 96 -5.34 -3.18 9.76
CA MET A 96 -5.61 -1.82 10.21
C MET A 96 -5.80 -1.73 11.73
N GLU A 97 -6.48 -2.71 12.33
CA GLU A 97 -6.60 -2.80 13.79
C GLU A 97 -5.23 -2.95 14.46
N GLN A 98 -4.32 -3.73 13.85
CA GLN A 98 -2.92 -3.80 14.29
C GLN A 98 -2.18 -2.47 14.14
N ALA A 99 -2.32 -1.74 13.04
CA ALA A 99 -1.63 -0.45 12.85
C ALA A 99 -2.12 0.62 13.84
N VAL A 100 -3.42 0.64 14.16
CA VAL A 100 -4.00 1.52 15.19
C VAL A 100 -3.50 1.13 16.59
N LYS A 101 -3.46 -0.17 16.90
CA LYS A 101 -2.92 -0.68 18.18
C LYS A 101 -1.42 -0.41 18.33
N THR A 102 -0.65 -0.45 17.26
CA THR A 102 0.83 -0.32 17.28
C THR A 102 1.34 1.09 16.94
N LYS A 103 0.45 2.05 16.62
CA LYS A 103 0.80 3.42 16.18
C LYS A 103 1.77 3.47 14.99
N THR A 104 1.84 2.41 14.18
CA THR A 104 2.68 2.39 12.97
C THR A 104 1.95 3.08 11.82
N ARG A 105 2.63 4.02 11.14
CA ARG A 105 2.03 4.92 10.13
C ARG A 105 1.73 4.25 8.78
N SER A 106 2.03 2.97 8.59
CA SER A 106 1.92 2.32 7.29
C SER A 106 1.47 0.86 7.44
N ILE A 107 0.28 0.56 6.90
CA ILE A 107 -0.17 -0.81 6.65
C ILE A 107 0.42 -1.17 5.28
N GLN A 108 1.65 -1.67 5.27
CA GLN A 108 2.20 -2.25 4.04
C GLN A 108 1.79 -3.73 3.97
N PRO A 109 1.41 -4.24 2.79
CA PRO A 109 1.25 -5.67 2.61
C PRO A 109 2.54 -6.38 3.02
N LYS A 110 2.44 -7.57 3.61
CA LYS A 110 3.57 -8.30 4.20
C LYS A 110 4.71 -8.63 3.21
N ASN A 111 4.49 -8.44 1.91
CA ASN A 111 5.40 -8.79 0.82
C ASN A 111 5.74 -7.59 -0.08
N VAL A 112 5.85 -6.38 0.50
CA VAL A 112 6.25 -5.17 -0.24
C VAL A 112 7.61 -4.69 0.26
N VAL A 113 8.55 -4.53 -0.68
CA VAL A 113 9.84 -3.89 -0.44
C VAL A 113 9.78 -2.49 -1.01
N ILE A 114 9.97 -1.47 -0.17
CA ILE A 114 10.01 -0.06 -0.60
C ILE A 114 11.41 0.49 -0.41
N THR A 115 11.92 1.13 -1.46
CA THR A 115 13.17 1.90 -1.42
C THR A 115 12.93 3.26 -2.08
N ASN A 116 13.60 4.29 -1.56
CA ASN A 116 13.65 5.61 -2.17
C ASN A 116 14.83 5.75 -3.14
N ASN A 117 15.63 4.70 -3.33
CA ASN A 117 16.78 4.68 -4.20
C ASN A 117 16.58 3.62 -5.30
N VAL A 118 16.46 4.09 -6.55
CA VAL A 118 16.30 3.23 -7.72
C VAL A 118 17.51 2.32 -7.94
N GLU A 119 18.71 2.76 -7.56
CA GLU A 119 19.93 1.97 -7.66
C GLU A 119 19.83 0.70 -6.81
N VAL A 120 19.18 0.78 -5.64
CA VAL A 120 18.94 -0.39 -4.79
C VAL A 120 18.03 -1.40 -5.48
N ILE A 121 17.03 -0.94 -6.26
CA ILE A 121 16.18 -1.83 -7.06
C ILE A 121 17.02 -2.50 -8.15
N TYR A 122 17.84 -1.75 -8.88
CA TYR A 122 18.71 -2.29 -9.91
C TYR A 122 19.74 -3.28 -9.36
N GLN A 123 20.33 -2.98 -8.21
CA GLN A 123 21.30 -3.84 -7.54
C GLN A 123 20.64 -5.11 -7.01
N ALA A 124 19.41 -5.03 -6.48
CA ALA A 124 18.68 -6.16 -5.92
C ALA A 124 18.04 -7.05 -7.00
N LEU A 125 17.41 -6.45 -8.01
CA LEU A 125 16.67 -7.10 -9.11
C LEU A 125 17.36 -6.89 -10.46
N ASN A 126 18.65 -7.21 -10.51
CA ASN A 126 19.40 -7.15 -11.76
C ASN A 126 18.96 -8.23 -12.75
N LYS A 127 19.38 -8.08 -14.02
CA LYS A 127 19.05 -9.03 -15.09
C LYS A 127 19.40 -10.49 -14.76
N PRO A 128 20.61 -10.83 -14.28
CA PRO A 128 20.94 -12.20 -13.89
C PRO A 128 19.96 -12.84 -12.91
N ARG A 129 19.48 -12.08 -11.91
CA ARG A 129 18.51 -12.56 -10.92
C ARG A 129 17.10 -12.68 -11.46
N LEU A 130 16.69 -11.74 -12.31
CA LEU A 130 15.39 -11.83 -12.99
C LEU A 130 15.34 -13.02 -13.94
N ASP A 131 16.43 -13.28 -14.66
CA ASP A 131 16.59 -14.46 -15.51
C ASP A 131 16.53 -15.73 -14.66
N LEU A 132 17.33 -15.82 -13.58
CA LEU A 132 17.29 -16.92 -12.61
C LEU A 132 15.85 -17.17 -12.11
N TYR A 133 15.17 -16.12 -11.67
CA TYR A 133 13.80 -16.21 -11.18
C TYR A 133 12.82 -16.72 -12.24
N SER A 134 12.97 -16.28 -13.50
CA SER A 134 12.14 -16.76 -14.60
C SER A 134 12.28 -18.27 -14.83
N TYR A 135 13.49 -18.83 -14.67
CA TYR A 135 13.71 -20.28 -14.75
C TYR A 135 13.11 -21.02 -13.54
N LEU A 136 13.15 -20.43 -12.34
CA LEU A 136 12.47 -21.01 -11.18
C LEU A 136 10.96 -21.16 -11.42
N VAL A 137 10.32 -20.11 -11.94
CA VAL A 137 8.88 -20.13 -12.24
C VAL A 137 8.56 -21.10 -13.38
N ALA A 138 9.32 -21.06 -14.48
CA ALA A 138 9.01 -21.79 -15.70
C ALA A 138 9.42 -23.27 -15.67
N LYS A 139 10.51 -23.61 -15.00
CA LYS A 139 11.13 -24.95 -15.04
C LYS A 139 11.11 -25.68 -13.70
N GLN A 140 10.90 -24.97 -12.59
CA GLN A 140 10.81 -25.53 -11.24
C GLN A 140 11.91 -26.57 -10.92
N PRO A 141 13.19 -26.18 -11.04
CA PRO A 141 14.29 -27.11 -10.79
C PRO A 141 14.24 -27.65 -9.35
N ASN A 142 14.71 -28.88 -9.18
CA ASN A 142 14.69 -29.58 -7.90
C ASN A 142 15.93 -29.32 -7.04
N SER A 143 16.94 -28.64 -7.58
CA SER A 143 18.16 -28.28 -6.86
C SER A 143 18.83 -27.05 -7.45
N VAL A 144 19.73 -26.45 -6.68
CA VAL A 144 20.61 -25.37 -7.16
C VAL A 144 21.50 -25.84 -8.31
N ALA A 145 22.00 -27.09 -8.28
CA ALA A 145 22.83 -27.63 -9.35
C ALA A 145 22.05 -27.74 -10.68
N GLU A 146 20.79 -28.18 -10.62
CA GLU A 146 19.91 -28.22 -11.80
C GLU A 146 19.63 -26.81 -12.34
N LEU A 147 19.37 -25.85 -11.45
CA LEU A 147 19.21 -24.45 -11.83
C LEU A 147 20.47 -23.88 -12.49
N SER A 148 21.65 -24.19 -11.96
CA SER A 148 22.95 -23.81 -12.51
C SER A 148 23.13 -24.30 -13.94
N ASN A 149 22.79 -25.57 -14.18
CA ASN A 149 22.85 -26.20 -15.50
C ASN A 149 21.87 -25.54 -16.49
N LEU A 150 20.66 -25.23 -16.05
CA LEU A 150 19.65 -24.54 -16.88
C LEU A 150 20.12 -23.13 -17.28
N LEU A 151 20.73 -22.41 -16.34
CA LEU A 151 21.25 -21.06 -16.56
C LEU A 151 22.59 -21.04 -17.29
N LYS A 152 23.30 -22.17 -17.36
CA LYS A 152 24.68 -22.28 -17.84
C LYS A 152 25.62 -21.32 -17.10
N ARG A 153 25.47 -21.26 -15.77
CA ARG A 153 26.25 -20.43 -14.86
C ARG A 153 26.94 -21.30 -13.82
N GLU A 154 27.97 -20.76 -13.18
CA GLU A 154 28.67 -21.43 -12.09
C GLU A 154 27.80 -21.52 -10.83
N PRO A 155 27.80 -22.65 -10.10
CA PRO A 155 26.93 -22.84 -8.93
C PRO A 155 27.10 -21.78 -7.85
N ALA A 156 28.32 -21.29 -7.62
CA ALA A 156 28.59 -20.28 -6.60
C ALA A 156 27.88 -18.95 -6.89
N GLU A 157 27.91 -18.48 -8.14
CA GLU A 157 27.22 -17.26 -8.56
C GLU A 157 25.70 -17.40 -8.47
N VAL A 158 25.18 -18.59 -8.80
CA VAL A 158 23.76 -18.90 -8.68
C VAL A 158 23.32 -18.88 -7.22
N VAL A 159 24.12 -19.42 -6.31
CA VAL A 159 23.83 -19.38 -4.86
C VAL A 159 23.81 -17.95 -4.34
N GLU A 160 24.78 -17.11 -4.73
CA GLU A 160 24.83 -15.71 -4.30
C GLU A 160 23.58 -14.94 -4.74
N ASP A 161 23.21 -15.07 -6.01
CA ASP A 161 22.00 -14.47 -6.57
C ASP A 161 20.72 -15.02 -5.94
N LEU A 162 20.68 -16.32 -5.64
CA LEU A 162 19.56 -16.98 -4.99
C LEU A 162 19.38 -16.49 -3.54
N ASN A 163 20.46 -16.34 -2.79
CA ASN A 163 20.43 -15.83 -1.42
C ASN A 163 19.88 -14.41 -1.37
N MET A 164 20.28 -13.55 -2.31
CA MET A 164 19.71 -12.20 -2.43
C MET A 164 18.19 -12.23 -2.65
N LEU A 165 17.69 -13.15 -3.48
CA LEU A 165 16.25 -13.32 -3.69
C LEU A 165 15.52 -13.95 -2.50
N VAL A 166 16.21 -14.76 -1.69
CA VAL A 166 15.71 -15.29 -0.42
C VAL A 166 15.58 -14.18 0.62
N ASP A 167 16.59 -13.32 0.72
CA ASP A 167 16.59 -12.17 1.65
C ASP A 167 15.47 -11.18 1.32
N LEU A 168 15.14 -11.03 0.03
CA LEU A 168 13.99 -10.24 -0.43
C LEU A 168 12.64 -10.94 -0.22
N GLY A 169 12.63 -12.20 0.23
CA GLY A 169 11.41 -12.98 0.42
C GLY A 169 10.68 -13.33 -0.88
N ILE A 170 11.40 -13.35 -2.01
CA ILE A 170 10.88 -13.66 -3.36
C ILE A 170 11.03 -15.16 -3.68
N VAL A 171 12.05 -15.78 -3.09
CA VAL A 171 12.39 -17.19 -3.23
C VAL A 171 12.53 -17.82 -1.84
N ARG A 172 12.27 -19.12 -1.73
CA ARG A 172 12.58 -19.93 -0.54
C ARG A 172 13.45 -21.12 -0.91
N LEU A 173 14.40 -21.44 -0.05
CA LEU A 173 15.15 -22.70 -0.09
C LEU A 173 14.52 -23.71 0.87
N THR A 174 14.35 -24.96 0.44
CA THR A 174 14.00 -26.06 1.36
C THR A 174 15.23 -26.54 2.13
N ALA A 175 15.03 -27.43 3.11
CA ALA A 175 16.14 -28.06 3.84
C ALA A 175 17.11 -28.82 2.91
N GLU A 176 16.60 -29.34 1.80
CA GLU A 176 17.36 -30.05 0.75
C GLU A 176 17.96 -29.09 -0.30
N SER A 177 17.96 -27.78 -0.03
CA SER A 177 18.45 -26.75 -0.97
C SER A 177 17.71 -26.71 -2.30
N LYS A 178 16.43 -27.13 -2.33
CA LYS A 178 15.56 -26.93 -3.49
C LYS A 178 15.07 -25.46 -3.52
N PRO A 179 15.30 -24.73 -4.61
CA PRO A 179 14.80 -23.37 -4.75
C PRO A 179 13.33 -23.37 -5.19
N ILE A 180 12.51 -22.56 -4.51
CA ILE A 180 11.08 -22.42 -4.77
C ILE A 180 10.76 -20.93 -4.97
N ALA A 181 10.24 -20.57 -6.14
CA ALA A 181 9.67 -19.25 -6.35
C ALA A 181 8.38 -19.12 -5.53
N LEU A 182 8.27 -18.05 -4.73
CA LEU A 182 7.10 -17.82 -3.87
C LEU A 182 5.95 -17.11 -4.59
N TYR A 183 6.23 -16.54 -5.76
CA TYR A 183 5.26 -15.81 -6.57
C TYR A 183 5.36 -16.24 -8.03
N GLU A 184 4.27 -16.04 -8.78
CA GLU A 184 4.25 -16.30 -10.22
C GLU A 184 4.80 -15.13 -11.03
N LYS A 185 4.71 -13.91 -10.48
CA LYS A 185 5.13 -12.67 -11.13
C LYS A 185 5.63 -11.66 -10.11
N VAL A 186 6.71 -10.96 -10.46
CA VAL A 186 7.17 -9.76 -9.77
C VAL A 186 6.68 -8.54 -10.55
N VAL A 187 6.05 -7.59 -9.86
CA VAL A 187 5.60 -6.33 -10.44
C VAL A 187 6.41 -5.21 -9.81
N ILE A 188 7.06 -4.40 -10.63
CA ILE A 188 7.78 -3.20 -10.20
C ILE A 188 6.92 -2.00 -10.59
N GLU A 189 6.41 -1.30 -9.59
CA GLU A 189 5.60 -0.10 -9.81
C GLU A 189 6.38 1.14 -9.41
N PHE A 190 6.43 2.12 -10.31
CA PHE A 190 6.91 3.45 -10.01
C PHE A 190 5.69 4.33 -9.77
N PRO A 191 5.41 4.75 -8.51
CA PRO A 191 4.34 5.67 -8.27
C PRO A 191 4.69 6.98 -8.98
N ALA A 192 3.96 7.30 -10.05
CA ALA A 192 4.00 8.63 -10.61
C ALA A 192 3.48 9.58 -9.52
N LEU A 193 4.39 10.30 -8.87
CA LEU A 193 4.02 11.48 -8.13
C LEU A 193 3.50 12.46 -9.17
N ILE A 194 2.18 12.47 -9.40
CA ILE A 194 1.52 13.59 -10.06
C ILE A 194 1.73 14.76 -9.12
N GLY A 195 2.84 15.46 -9.33
CA GLY A 195 3.22 16.61 -8.54
C GLY A 195 2.10 17.65 -8.60
N LYS A 196 1.76 18.21 -7.45
CA LYS A 196 1.44 19.63 -7.44
C LYS A 196 2.63 20.33 -8.11
N GLU A 197 2.34 21.25 -9.01
CA GLU A 197 3.33 22.09 -9.69
C GLU A 197 4.43 22.54 -8.70
N PRO A 198 5.69 22.63 -9.15
CA PRO A 198 6.76 23.13 -8.29
C PRO A 198 6.35 24.51 -7.81
N VAL A 199 6.18 24.66 -6.49
CA VAL A 199 6.05 25.98 -5.86
C VAL A 199 7.32 26.73 -6.21
N ASP A 200 7.16 27.77 -7.03
CA ASP A 200 8.21 28.72 -7.41
C ASP A 200 9.04 29.03 -6.17
N ARG A 201 10.27 28.51 -6.14
CA ARG A 201 11.27 29.02 -5.21
C ARG A 201 11.66 30.37 -5.77
N GLN A 202 11.08 31.44 -5.21
CA GLN A 202 11.59 32.78 -5.45
C GLN A 202 13.11 32.77 -5.21
N PRO A 203 13.92 33.30 -6.13
CA PRO A 203 15.34 33.39 -5.92
C PRO A 203 15.59 34.23 -4.67
N VAL A 204 16.33 33.66 -3.72
CA VAL A 204 16.90 34.42 -2.62
C VAL A 204 17.84 35.45 -3.25
N ALA A 205 17.50 36.72 -3.13
CA ALA A 205 18.38 37.81 -3.54
C ALA A 205 19.69 37.70 -2.75
N VAL A 206 20.80 37.72 -3.50
CA VAL A 206 22.18 37.82 -2.97
C VAL A 206 22.44 39.27 -2.61
#